data_AF-A0AAD7BMZ5-F1
#
_entry.id   AF-A0AAD7BMZ5-F1
#
_cell.length_a   1.000
_cell.length_b   1.000
_cell.length_c   1.000
_cell.angle_alpha   90.00
_cell.angle_beta   90.00
_cell.angle_gamma   90.00
#
_symmetry.space_group_name_H-M   'P 1'
#
loop_
_entity.id
_entity.type
_entity.pdbx_description
1 polymer ?
#
loop_
_entity_poly.entity_id
_entity_poly.type
_entity_poly.pdbx_seq_one_letter_code
_entity_poly.pdbx_strand_id
1 'polypeptide(L)'
;MPDVRWQEAHSNTRLALLPTFVFKVISHSHDLISRQNQVQHPPHSANIYSTHPNPLIAMNIFALSAFVVVSLSMVVAPVAAHGYVTHPPSRQAFCRELNVPGCGEVKWEPQSVEALKGSFECNGNGEWFPELNNEGLWEDYYTRVHPVADAISFTWHLTAPHKTSNWEYFIRTPEGHKELASFEDFGAMPPATVVQQVPLHGYTGRQTILARWNVFDTVNAFYACVDVDIVRPSTRAGCEDDLAAAGFGLEEAQADRYRANGLGSNGDIPVQKVLA
;
A
#
# COMPACT_ATOMS: atom_id res chain seq x y z
N MET A 1 -31.33 -13.72 -37.35
CA MET A 1 -31.27 -12.24 -37.37
C MET A 1 -32.04 -11.73 -36.17
N PRO A 2 -31.39 -11.00 -35.25
CA PRO A 2 -32.06 -9.97 -34.48
C PRO A 2 -31.43 -8.59 -34.72
N ASP A 3 -32.31 -7.63 -34.52
CA ASP A 3 -32.29 -6.21 -34.83
C ASP A 3 -31.25 -5.43 -34.01
N VAL A 4 -30.39 -4.64 -34.67
CA VAL A 4 -29.40 -3.77 -34.04
C VAL A 4 -30.05 -2.42 -33.80
N ARG A 5 -30.43 -2.14 -32.55
CA ARG A 5 -30.95 -0.84 -32.13
C ARG A 5 -29.85 -0.06 -31.40
N TRP A 6 -29.33 0.96 -32.06
CA TRP A 6 -28.38 1.92 -31.50
C TRP A 6 -29.02 2.71 -30.36
N GLN A 7 -28.41 2.70 -29.17
CA GLN A 7 -28.70 3.66 -28.11
C GLN A 7 -27.52 4.63 -28.01
N GLU A 8 -27.81 5.90 -28.28
CA GLU A 8 -26.92 7.04 -28.10
C GLU A 8 -26.52 7.19 -26.63
N ALA A 9 -25.22 7.21 -26.38
CA ALA A 9 -24.66 7.55 -25.08
C ALA A 9 -24.70 9.09 -24.90
N HIS A 10 -25.61 9.56 -24.05
CA HIS A 10 -25.58 10.93 -23.55
C HIS A 10 -24.43 11.09 -22.55
N SER A 11 -23.41 11.86 -22.91
CA SER A 11 -22.36 12.32 -22.02
C SER A 11 -22.92 13.31 -21.00
N ASN A 12 -23.14 12.86 -19.76
CA ASN A 12 -23.41 13.74 -18.62
C ASN A 12 -22.09 14.20 -18.00
N THR A 13 -21.55 15.31 -18.52
CA THR A 13 -20.41 16.00 -17.92
C THR A 13 -20.88 16.70 -16.65
N ARG A 14 -20.75 16.04 -15.49
CA ARG A 14 -20.95 16.70 -14.19
C ARG A 14 -19.70 17.53 -13.88
N LEU A 15 -19.92 18.84 -13.79
CA LEU A 15 -18.98 19.88 -13.39
C LEU A 15 -18.38 19.53 -12.02
N ALA A 16 -17.08 19.23 -11.97
CA ALA A 16 -16.37 19.04 -10.72
C ALA A 16 -16.29 20.37 -9.97
N LEU A 17 -16.88 20.42 -8.77
CA LEU A 17 -16.71 21.50 -7.81
C LEU A 17 -15.28 21.46 -7.28
N LEU A 18 -14.54 22.55 -7.51
CA LEU A 18 -13.19 22.75 -6.97
C LEU A 18 -13.25 22.86 -5.42
N PRO A 19 -12.23 22.35 -4.70
CA PRO A 19 -12.17 22.48 -3.24
C PRO A 19 -11.97 23.93 -2.82
N THR A 20 -12.75 24.36 -1.82
CA THR A 20 -12.94 25.73 -1.33
C THR A 20 -11.71 26.37 -0.66
N PHE A 21 -10.50 25.81 -0.82
CA PHE A 21 -9.29 26.29 -0.14
C PHE A 21 -8.57 27.45 -0.85
N VAL A 22 -8.95 27.80 -2.09
CA VAL A 22 -8.31 28.88 -2.86
C VAL A 22 -8.80 30.28 -2.44
N PHE A 23 -9.96 30.41 -1.78
CA PHE A 23 -10.57 31.72 -1.51
C PHE A 23 -10.00 32.48 -0.29
N LYS A 24 -9.24 31.83 0.61
CA LYS A 24 -8.80 32.47 1.87
C LYS A 24 -7.51 33.28 1.76
N VAL A 25 -6.72 33.08 0.70
CA VAL A 25 -5.46 33.82 0.51
C VAL A 25 -5.67 35.19 -0.16
N ILE A 26 -6.78 35.38 -0.90
CA ILE A 26 -7.05 36.63 -1.65
C ILE A 26 -7.68 37.72 -0.77
N SER A 27 -8.26 37.38 0.39
CA SER A 27 -8.96 38.36 1.25
C SER A 27 -8.02 39.21 2.15
N HIS A 28 -6.76 38.82 2.34
CA HIS A 28 -5.86 39.55 3.26
C HIS A 28 -5.14 40.75 2.64
N SER A 29 -5.19 40.91 1.31
CA SER A 29 -4.50 41.97 0.58
C SER A 29 -5.32 43.26 0.42
N HIS A 30 -6.63 43.26 0.72
CA HIS A 30 -7.49 44.44 0.57
C HIS A 30 -7.53 45.37 1.80
N ASP A 31 -7.14 44.89 2.99
CA ASP A 31 -7.28 45.67 4.24
C ASP A 31 -6.12 46.64 4.53
N LEU A 32 -4.99 46.52 3.83
CA LEU A 32 -3.83 47.41 4.04
C LEU A 32 -3.87 48.70 3.21
N ILE A 33 -4.74 48.77 2.20
CA ILE A 33 -4.82 49.93 1.28
C ILE A 33 -5.81 51.00 1.81
N SER A 34 -6.78 50.64 2.66
CA SER A 34 -7.84 51.57 3.10
C SER A 34 -7.48 52.43 4.31
N ARG A 35 -6.35 52.19 5.00
CA ARG A 35 -5.98 52.89 6.25
C ARG A 35 -5.10 54.14 6.10
N GLN A 36 -4.79 54.61 4.88
CA GLN A 36 -3.98 55.82 4.69
C GLN A 36 -4.75 57.11 4.41
N ASN A 37 -6.09 57.07 4.27
CA ASN A 37 -6.81 58.18 3.63
C ASN A 37 -7.67 59.07 4.55
N GLN A 38 -7.37 59.21 5.84
CA GLN A 38 -8.14 60.07 6.75
C GLN A 38 -7.25 60.86 7.72
N VAL A 39 -6.67 61.98 7.28
CA VAL A 39 -6.30 63.13 8.13
C VAL A 39 -6.57 64.43 7.37
N GLN A 40 -7.36 65.34 7.96
CA GLN A 40 -7.81 66.62 7.38
C GLN A 40 -7.02 67.85 7.90
N HIS A 41 -6.59 68.71 6.94
CA HIS A 41 -6.37 70.20 6.94
C HIS A 41 -5.26 70.85 7.82
N PRO A 42 -4.69 72.07 7.54
CA PRO A 42 -5.12 73.18 6.65
C PRO A 42 -3.99 73.71 5.67
N PRO A 43 -4.18 74.82 4.91
CA PRO A 43 -3.35 75.15 3.74
C PRO A 43 -2.27 76.19 4.05
N HIS A 44 -1.02 75.99 3.63
CA HIS A 44 -0.10 77.10 3.33
C HIS A 44 1.06 76.64 2.42
N SER A 45 1.11 77.26 1.23
CA SER A 45 2.28 77.66 0.44
C SER A 45 3.54 76.77 0.31
N ALA A 46 3.85 76.50 -0.97
CA ALA A 46 5.19 76.50 -1.58
C ALA A 46 6.13 75.30 -1.34
N ASN A 47 6.25 74.43 -2.35
CA ASN A 47 7.40 74.36 -3.26
C ASN A 47 7.31 73.06 -4.07
N ILE A 48 7.02 73.17 -5.36
CA ILE A 48 7.02 72.04 -6.30
C ILE A 48 8.48 71.79 -6.68
N TYR A 49 9.15 70.87 -5.99
CA TYR A 49 10.29 70.16 -6.60
C TYR A 49 9.72 69.05 -7.48
N SER A 50 9.58 69.36 -8.77
CA SER A 50 9.32 68.35 -9.80
C SER A 50 10.57 67.48 -9.92
N THR A 51 10.60 66.36 -9.21
CA THR A 51 11.51 65.26 -9.54
C THR A 51 10.83 64.45 -10.62
N HIS A 52 11.15 64.73 -11.88
CA HIS A 52 10.79 63.85 -12.98
C HIS A 52 11.55 62.52 -12.78
N PRO A 53 10.86 61.37 -12.53
CA PRO A 53 11.55 60.10 -12.61
C PRO A 53 11.93 59.86 -14.07
N ASN A 54 13.21 59.52 -14.30
CA ASN A 54 13.70 59.17 -15.63
C ASN A 54 12.87 58.00 -16.21
N PRO A 55 12.33 58.10 -17.45
CA PRO A 55 11.45 57.08 -18.03
C PRO A 55 12.14 55.74 -18.30
N LEU A 56 13.47 55.65 -18.11
CA LEU A 56 14.24 54.43 -18.30
C LEU A 56 14.23 53.49 -17.09
N ILE A 57 13.77 53.93 -15.91
CA ILE A 57 13.79 53.11 -14.68
C ILE A 57 12.40 52.49 -14.39
N ALA A 58 11.32 53.04 -14.96
CA ALA A 58 9.96 52.53 -14.77
C ALA A 58 9.64 51.26 -15.60
N MET A 59 10.53 50.85 -16.51
CA MET A 59 10.26 49.79 -17.49
C MET A 59 11.01 48.48 -17.19
N ASN A 60 11.20 48.12 -15.91
CA ASN A 60 11.85 46.85 -15.54
C ASN A 60 11.25 46.11 -14.32
N ILE A 61 10.06 46.51 -13.84
CA ILE A 61 9.38 45.79 -12.73
C ILE A 61 8.19 44.97 -13.25
N PHE A 62 7.50 45.42 -14.30
CA PHE A 62 6.39 44.68 -14.89
C PHE A 62 6.83 43.49 -15.77
N ALA A 63 8.07 43.46 -16.23
CA ALA A 63 8.63 42.31 -16.97
C ALA A 63 9.12 41.19 -16.04
N LEU A 64 9.34 41.46 -14.74
CA LEU A 64 9.74 40.46 -13.76
C LEU A 64 8.54 39.80 -13.05
N SER A 65 7.39 40.47 -12.95
CA SER A 65 6.20 39.89 -12.31
C SER A 65 5.45 38.88 -13.17
N ALA A 66 5.62 38.91 -14.49
CA ALA A 66 5.06 37.93 -15.41
C ALA A 66 5.87 36.61 -15.48
N PHE A 67 7.11 36.60 -14.97
CA PHE A 67 7.98 35.41 -14.98
C PHE A 67 7.91 34.56 -13.71
N VAL A 68 7.25 35.04 -12.64
CA VAL A 68 7.17 34.31 -11.36
C VAL A 68 5.88 33.48 -11.24
N VAL A 69 4.88 33.72 -12.09
CA VAL A 69 3.57 33.04 -12.00
C VAL A 69 3.44 31.87 -13.00
N VAL A 70 4.44 31.65 -13.86
CA VAL A 70 4.43 30.58 -14.86
C VAL A 70 5.38 29.47 -14.42
N SER A 71 4.80 28.29 -14.16
CA SER A 71 5.42 26.95 -14.24
C SER A 71 5.82 26.24 -12.93
N LEU A 72 4.96 26.18 -11.93
CA LEU A 72 4.89 24.98 -11.07
C LEU A 72 3.49 24.39 -11.07
N SER A 73 2.95 24.22 -12.27
CA SER A 73 1.89 23.26 -12.53
C SER A 73 2.57 22.06 -13.18
N MET A 74 3.32 21.28 -12.40
CA MET A 74 3.64 19.92 -12.84
C MET A 74 2.29 19.21 -12.95
N VAL A 75 1.78 19.13 -14.18
CA VAL A 75 0.76 18.15 -14.55
C VAL A 75 1.47 16.81 -14.35
N VAL A 76 1.32 16.23 -13.17
CA VAL A 76 1.66 14.82 -12.97
C VAL A 76 0.69 14.09 -13.88
N ALA A 77 1.16 13.62 -15.03
CA ALA A 77 0.36 12.75 -15.86
C ALA A 77 -0.09 11.58 -14.94
N PRO A 78 -1.37 11.17 -14.97
CA PRO A 78 -1.79 10.00 -14.22
C PRO A 78 -0.98 8.82 -14.71
N VAL A 79 0.02 8.45 -13.94
CA VAL A 79 0.83 7.28 -14.17
C VAL A 79 0.02 6.11 -13.62
N ALA A 80 -0.63 5.38 -14.52
CA ALA A 80 -1.44 4.23 -14.16
C ALA A 80 -0.54 3.04 -13.81
N ALA A 81 0.00 3.02 -12.61
CA ALA A 81 0.51 1.81 -11.97
C ALA A 81 -0.67 1.09 -11.31
N HIS A 82 -0.76 -0.24 -11.38
CA HIS A 82 -1.84 -0.98 -10.72
C HIS A 82 -1.38 -2.41 -10.40
N GLY A 83 -1.66 -2.86 -9.18
CA GLY A 83 -1.30 -4.21 -8.75
C GLY A 83 -1.73 -4.52 -7.31
N TYR A 84 -1.75 -5.81 -6.98
CA TYR A 84 -2.09 -6.31 -5.65
C TYR A 84 -1.41 -7.66 -5.37
N VAL A 85 -1.34 -8.05 -4.10
CA VAL A 85 -0.76 -9.35 -3.69
C VAL A 85 -1.81 -10.44 -3.84
N THR A 86 -1.47 -11.47 -4.63
CA THR A 86 -2.32 -12.64 -4.90
C THR A 86 -1.90 -13.85 -4.07
N HIS A 87 -0.67 -13.90 -3.58
CA HIS A 87 -0.21 -14.99 -2.72
C HIS A 87 0.76 -14.51 -1.64
N PRO A 88 0.55 -14.84 -0.36
CA PRO A 88 -0.77 -15.21 0.18
C PRO A 88 -1.80 -14.11 -0.17
N PRO A 89 -3.08 -14.45 -0.41
CA PRO A 89 -4.07 -13.45 -0.80
C PRO A 89 -4.12 -12.28 0.18
N SER A 90 -4.06 -11.05 -0.34
CA SER A 90 -4.29 -9.86 0.48
C SER A 90 -5.76 -9.68 0.82
N ARG A 91 -6.06 -8.75 1.73
CA ARG A 91 -7.42 -8.34 2.08
C ARG A 91 -8.26 -8.00 0.84
N GLN A 92 -7.72 -7.20 -0.07
CA GLN A 92 -8.41 -6.88 -1.33
C GLN A 92 -8.52 -8.08 -2.30
N ALA A 93 -7.57 -9.02 -2.28
CA ALA A 93 -7.70 -10.26 -3.04
C ALA A 93 -8.81 -11.15 -2.47
N PHE A 94 -8.93 -11.27 -1.15
CA PHE A 94 -10.06 -11.94 -0.51
C PHE A 94 -11.39 -11.28 -0.85
N CYS A 95 -11.46 -9.95 -0.88
CA CYS A 95 -12.66 -9.25 -1.37
C CYS A 95 -13.05 -9.68 -2.78
N ARG A 96 -12.07 -9.78 -3.68
CA ARG A 96 -12.29 -10.18 -5.07
C ARG A 96 -12.72 -11.64 -5.20
N GLU A 97 -12.05 -12.54 -4.48
CA GLU A 97 -12.14 -13.98 -4.69
C GLU A 97 -13.28 -14.62 -3.88
N LEU A 98 -13.49 -14.15 -2.65
CA LEU A 98 -14.43 -14.74 -1.70
C LEU A 98 -15.71 -13.92 -1.52
N ASN A 99 -15.81 -12.74 -2.15
CA ASN A 99 -16.93 -11.80 -1.95
C ASN A 99 -17.20 -11.52 -0.46
N VAL A 100 -16.13 -11.29 0.31
CA VAL A 100 -16.23 -11.01 1.75
C VAL A 100 -17.26 -9.90 2.01
N PRO A 101 -18.26 -10.13 2.89
CA PRO A 101 -19.28 -9.12 3.19
C PRO A 101 -18.65 -7.82 3.68
N GLY A 102 -19.13 -6.65 3.23
CA GLY A 102 -18.58 -5.37 3.69
C GLY A 102 -17.30 -4.90 2.97
N CYS A 103 -16.85 -5.61 1.94
CA CYS A 103 -15.67 -5.24 1.12
C CYS A 103 -15.79 -3.99 0.24
N GLY A 104 -16.86 -3.21 0.33
CA GLY A 104 -17.01 -1.99 -0.48
C GLY A 104 -16.77 -2.21 -1.97
N GLU A 105 -16.10 -1.24 -2.59
CA GLU A 105 -15.76 -1.22 -4.01
C GLU A 105 -14.45 -1.97 -4.33
N VAL A 106 -13.58 -2.21 -3.33
CA VAL A 106 -12.25 -2.81 -3.58
C VAL A 106 -12.32 -4.20 -4.22
N LYS A 107 -13.43 -4.92 -4.03
CA LYS A 107 -13.68 -6.21 -4.70
C LYS A 107 -13.73 -6.11 -6.24
N TRP A 108 -14.04 -4.94 -6.80
CA TRP A 108 -14.10 -4.76 -8.25
C TRP A 108 -12.75 -4.37 -8.83
N GLU A 109 -11.92 -3.73 -8.02
CA GLU A 109 -10.64 -3.16 -8.41
C GLU A 109 -9.54 -3.35 -7.35
N PRO A 110 -9.20 -4.60 -6.99
CA PRO A 110 -8.20 -4.87 -5.95
C PRO A 110 -6.83 -4.26 -6.27
N GLN A 111 -6.54 -4.04 -7.56
CA GLN A 111 -5.31 -3.44 -8.03
C GLN A 111 -5.16 -1.93 -7.75
N SER A 112 -6.19 -1.25 -7.21
CA SER A 112 -6.29 0.21 -7.15
C SER A 112 -6.00 0.83 -5.78
N VAL A 113 -5.47 0.07 -4.81
CA VAL A 113 -5.19 0.59 -3.45
C VAL A 113 -3.93 1.46 -3.44
N GLU A 114 -4.05 2.67 -4.00
CA GLU A 114 -2.99 3.64 -4.21
C GLU A 114 -3.09 4.80 -3.20
N ALA A 115 -1.97 5.19 -2.61
CA ALA A 115 -1.87 6.39 -1.75
C ALA A 115 -0.43 6.93 -1.74
N LEU A 116 -0.21 8.07 -1.06
CA LEU A 116 1.14 8.62 -0.86
C LEU A 116 2.06 7.60 -0.18
N LYS A 117 3.35 7.57 -0.56
CA LYS A 117 4.37 6.71 0.05
C LYS A 117 4.51 6.93 1.56
N GLY A 118 4.89 5.87 2.29
CA GLY A 118 5.29 5.94 3.69
C GLY A 118 4.22 5.62 4.72
N SER A 119 2.99 5.30 4.29
CA SER A 119 1.93 4.88 5.21
C SER A 119 2.15 3.45 5.73
N PHE A 120 1.56 3.15 6.88
CA PHE A 120 1.46 1.81 7.47
C PHE A 120 0.01 1.30 7.57
N GLU A 121 -0.96 2.06 7.05
CA GLU A 121 -2.35 1.64 6.97
C GLU A 121 -2.58 0.70 5.77
N CYS A 122 -3.53 -0.22 5.88
CA CYS A 122 -3.81 -1.21 4.84
C CYS A 122 -4.35 -0.58 3.54
N ASN A 123 -5.07 0.53 3.66
CA ASN A 123 -5.50 1.36 2.51
C ASN A 123 -4.48 2.46 2.13
N GLY A 124 -3.28 2.42 2.71
CA GLY A 124 -2.26 3.44 2.47
C GLY A 124 -2.54 4.81 3.09
N ASN A 125 -3.53 4.94 3.99
CA ASN A 125 -4.06 6.21 4.51
C ASN A 125 -4.62 7.11 3.39
N GLY A 126 -5.10 6.49 2.31
CA GLY A 126 -5.84 7.16 1.24
C GLY A 126 -7.31 7.38 1.61
N GLU A 127 -8.02 8.13 0.76
CA GLU A 127 -9.46 8.40 0.92
C GLU A 127 -10.34 7.20 0.58
N TRP A 128 -9.80 6.23 -0.17
CA TRP A 128 -10.53 5.08 -0.70
C TRP A 128 -10.29 3.81 0.14
N PHE A 129 -11.19 2.85 -0.03
CA PHE A 129 -11.15 1.51 0.57
C PHE A 129 -10.93 1.46 2.10
N PRO A 130 -11.64 2.29 2.91
CA PRO A 130 -11.48 2.31 4.36
C PRO A 130 -11.78 0.96 5.03
N GLU A 131 -12.57 0.09 4.39
CA GLU A 131 -12.84 -1.27 4.83
C GLU A 131 -11.58 -2.11 5.04
N LEU A 132 -10.50 -1.84 4.30
CA LEU A 132 -9.22 -2.54 4.45
C LEU A 132 -8.56 -2.30 5.81
N ASN A 133 -8.87 -1.20 6.49
CA ASN A 133 -8.35 -0.89 7.83
C ASN A 133 -9.28 -1.40 8.96
N ASN A 134 -10.47 -1.91 8.64
CA ASN A 134 -11.39 -2.43 9.64
C ASN A 134 -10.98 -3.84 10.07
N GLU A 135 -10.15 -3.94 11.12
CA GLU A 135 -9.62 -5.21 11.62
C GLU A 135 -10.70 -6.25 11.95
N GLY A 136 -11.88 -5.83 12.43
CA GLY A 136 -12.99 -6.74 12.71
C GLY A 136 -13.55 -7.46 11.49
N LEU A 137 -13.27 -6.95 10.28
CA LEU A 137 -13.68 -7.60 9.03
C LEU A 137 -12.79 -8.80 8.66
N TRP A 138 -11.56 -8.86 9.17
CA TRP A 138 -10.51 -9.77 8.71
C TRP A 138 -10.18 -10.89 9.71
N GLU A 139 -10.92 -10.96 10.82
CA GLU A 139 -10.72 -11.94 11.89
C GLU A 139 -10.74 -13.39 11.37
N ASP A 140 -11.68 -13.69 10.47
CA ASP A 140 -11.90 -15.02 9.90
C ASP A 140 -11.24 -15.23 8.52
N TYR A 141 -10.62 -14.20 7.93
CA TYR A 141 -10.05 -14.26 6.58
C TYR A 141 -8.53 -14.22 6.64
N TYR A 142 -7.92 -15.39 6.57
CA TYR A 142 -6.47 -15.53 6.63
C TYR A 142 -5.95 -16.78 5.95
N THR A 143 -4.67 -16.76 5.61
CA THR A 143 -3.99 -17.91 5.02
C THR A 143 -3.07 -18.55 6.05
N ARG A 144 -3.26 -19.85 6.31
CA ARG A 144 -2.26 -20.62 7.06
C ARG A 144 -1.01 -20.80 6.19
N VAL A 145 0.14 -20.41 6.72
CA VAL A 145 1.42 -20.47 6.01
C VAL A 145 2.44 -21.31 6.78
N HIS A 146 3.24 -22.07 6.04
CA HIS A 146 4.32 -22.91 6.58
C HIS A 146 5.65 -22.41 6.01
N PRO A 147 6.43 -21.63 6.77
CA PRO A 147 7.65 -21.02 6.25
C PRO A 147 8.68 -22.09 5.87
N VAL A 148 9.28 -21.95 4.69
CA VAL A 148 10.39 -22.79 4.24
C VAL A 148 11.67 -21.98 4.37
N ALA A 149 12.65 -22.52 5.09
CA ALA A 149 13.88 -21.79 5.42
C ALA A 149 13.61 -20.39 6.02
N ASP A 150 12.61 -20.30 6.90
CA ASP A 150 12.15 -19.06 7.56
C ASP A 150 11.53 -17.99 6.64
N ALA A 151 11.19 -18.33 5.38
CA ALA A 151 10.56 -17.41 4.44
C ALA A 151 9.25 -17.94 3.86
N ILE A 152 8.42 -17.02 3.39
CA ILE A 152 7.26 -17.32 2.54
C ILE A 152 7.33 -16.49 1.26
N SER A 153 6.78 -17.03 0.17
CA SER A 153 6.69 -16.32 -1.09
C SER A 153 5.55 -15.33 -1.08
N PHE A 154 5.84 -14.06 -1.38
CA PHE A 154 4.85 -13.06 -1.76
C PHE A 154 4.79 -12.93 -3.28
N THR A 155 3.59 -12.99 -3.85
CA THR A 155 3.35 -12.82 -5.30
C THR A 155 2.47 -11.62 -5.55
N TRP A 156 3.03 -10.61 -6.21
CA TRP A 156 2.28 -9.49 -6.76
C TRP A 156 1.81 -9.82 -8.17
N HIS A 157 0.55 -9.48 -8.46
CA HIS A 157 0.02 -9.41 -9.81
C HIS A 157 -0.17 -7.93 -10.19
N LEU A 158 0.56 -7.48 -11.21
CA LEU A 158 0.51 -6.12 -11.71
C LEU A 158 -0.33 -6.08 -12.97
N THR A 159 -1.50 -5.45 -12.90
CA THR A 159 -2.38 -5.25 -14.06
C THR A 159 -1.85 -4.13 -14.96
N ALA A 160 -1.09 -3.21 -14.38
CA ALA A 160 -0.31 -2.21 -15.11
C ALA A 160 1.09 -2.10 -14.45
N PRO A 161 2.10 -2.85 -14.95
CA PRO A 161 3.47 -2.73 -14.46
C PRO A 161 4.00 -1.30 -14.61
N HIS A 162 4.79 -0.85 -13.65
CA HIS A 162 5.35 0.50 -13.64
C HIS A 162 6.77 0.54 -13.11
N LYS A 163 7.57 1.56 -13.49
CA LYS A 163 8.91 1.75 -12.94
C LYS A 163 8.84 1.72 -11.42
N THR A 164 9.68 0.92 -10.80
CA THR A 164 9.56 0.62 -9.37
C THR A 164 10.79 1.08 -8.62
N SER A 165 10.60 1.81 -7.51
CA SER A 165 11.68 2.12 -6.57
C SER A 165 12.08 0.84 -5.85
N ASN A 166 11.15 0.32 -5.05
CA ASN A 166 11.36 -0.85 -4.23
C ASN A 166 10.02 -1.45 -3.77
N TRP A 167 10.13 -2.62 -3.14
CA TRP A 167 9.05 -3.38 -2.53
C TRP A 167 9.39 -3.60 -1.06
N GLU A 168 8.51 -3.21 -0.15
CA GLU A 168 8.76 -3.29 1.28
C GLU A 168 7.71 -4.15 1.96
N TYR A 169 8.13 -4.90 2.98
CA TYR A 169 7.28 -5.76 3.77
C TYR A 169 7.45 -5.45 5.24
N PHE A 170 6.34 -5.24 5.94
CA PHE A 170 6.31 -4.95 7.36
C PHE A 170 5.37 -5.89 8.08
N ILE A 171 5.78 -6.43 9.21
CA ILE A 171 4.86 -7.12 10.12
C ILE A 171 4.34 -6.13 11.15
N ARG A 172 3.04 -6.19 11.43
CA ARG A 172 2.43 -5.44 12.52
C ARG A 172 2.80 -6.07 13.86
N THR A 173 3.20 -5.23 14.82
CA THR A 173 3.52 -5.63 16.19
C THR A 173 2.78 -4.71 17.18
N PRO A 174 2.71 -5.07 18.48
CA PRO A 174 2.15 -4.18 19.51
C PRO A 174 2.83 -2.81 19.58
N GLU A 175 4.12 -2.73 19.21
CA GLU A 175 4.92 -1.50 19.19
C GLU A 175 4.78 -0.70 17.87
N GLY A 176 4.04 -1.21 16.90
CA GLY A 176 3.83 -0.57 15.60
C GLY A 176 4.08 -1.53 14.43
N HIS A 177 5.10 -1.22 13.61
CA HIS A 177 5.45 -2.02 12.44
C HIS A 177 6.95 -2.28 12.43
N LYS A 178 7.33 -3.53 12.14
CA LYS A 178 8.73 -3.92 11.96
C LYS A 178 8.96 -4.34 10.52
N GLU A 179 10.01 -3.82 9.90
CA GLU A 179 10.41 -4.24 8.56
C GLU A 179 10.87 -5.70 8.57
N LEU A 180 10.31 -6.49 7.63
CA LEU A 180 10.71 -7.85 7.33
C LEU A 180 11.76 -7.88 6.21
N ALA A 181 11.54 -7.10 5.14
CA ALA A 181 12.44 -7.00 3.99
C ALA A 181 12.14 -5.78 3.12
N SER A 182 13.16 -5.33 2.39
CA SER A 182 13.06 -4.42 1.24
C SER A 182 13.76 -5.02 0.02
N PHE A 183 13.15 -4.91 -1.16
CA PHE A 183 13.70 -5.34 -2.45
C PHE A 183 13.80 -4.13 -3.38
N GLU A 184 15.01 -3.73 -3.75
CA GLU A 184 15.26 -2.54 -4.57
C GLU A 184 15.25 -2.87 -6.07
N ASP A 185 14.46 -2.12 -6.84
CA ASP A 185 14.40 -2.21 -8.31
C ASP A 185 15.10 -1.01 -9.00
N PHE A 186 15.47 0.04 -8.25
CA PHE A 186 16.22 1.20 -8.75
C PHE A 186 15.62 1.88 -9.99
N GLY A 187 14.30 1.85 -10.15
CA GLY A 187 13.57 2.41 -11.28
C GLY A 187 13.41 1.47 -12.47
N ALA A 188 13.76 0.20 -12.32
CA ALA A 188 13.50 -0.83 -13.33
C ALA A 188 11.98 -1.05 -13.54
N MET A 189 11.64 -1.53 -14.73
CA MET A 189 10.27 -1.97 -15.04
C MET A 189 10.14 -3.44 -14.65
N PRO A 190 9.29 -3.80 -13.66
CA PRO A 190 9.10 -5.18 -13.25
C PRO A 190 8.25 -5.95 -14.28
N PRO A 191 8.32 -7.29 -14.28
CA PRO A 191 7.35 -8.13 -14.98
C PRO A 191 5.95 -7.99 -14.35
N ALA A 192 4.91 -8.45 -15.07
CA ALA A 192 3.53 -8.43 -14.57
C ALA A 192 3.28 -9.34 -13.35
N THR A 193 4.20 -10.28 -13.07
CA THR A 193 4.19 -11.13 -11.89
C THR A 193 5.52 -11.02 -11.19
N VAL A 194 5.51 -10.56 -9.95
CA VAL A 194 6.71 -10.41 -9.11
C VAL A 194 6.59 -11.37 -7.95
N VAL A 195 7.60 -12.23 -7.77
CA VAL A 195 7.67 -13.19 -6.67
C VAL A 195 8.87 -12.86 -5.79
N GLN A 196 8.64 -12.65 -4.49
CA GLN A 196 9.65 -12.27 -3.52
C GLN A 196 9.62 -13.21 -2.31
N GLN A 197 10.78 -13.62 -1.82
CA GLN A 197 10.89 -14.47 -0.64
C GLN A 197 11.05 -13.61 0.60
N VAL A 198 9.99 -13.47 1.38
CA VAL A 198 9.95 -12.58 2.54
C VAL A 198 10.27 -13.39 3.81
N PRO A 199 11.38 -13.08 4.51
CA PRO A 199 11.72 -13.73 5.76
C PRO A 199 10.73 -13.33 6.86
N LEU A 200 10.39 -14.27 7.72
CA LEU A 200 9.46 -14.08 8.83
C LEU A 200 10.16 -14.02 10.18
N HIS A 201 11.49 -14.02 10.24
CA HIS A 201 12.30 -13.70 11.44
C HIS A 201 11.83 -14.34 12.75
N GLY A 202 11.41 -15.61 12.70
CA GLY A 202 10.90 -16.32 13.88
C GLY A 202 9.45 -16.04 14.31
N TYR A 203 8.70 -15.15 13.64
CA TYR A 203 7.28 -14.91 13.95
C TYR A 203 6.41 -16.16 13.78
N THR A 204 5.36 -16.28 14.59
CA THR A 204 4.39 -17.39 14.63
C THR A 204 2.97 -16.88 14.90
N GLY A 205 1.96 -17.71 14.63
CA GLY A 205 0.55 -17.43 14.90
C GLY A 205 -0.06 -16.40 13.95
N ARG A 206 -1.21 -15.83 14.36
CA ARG A 206 -1.92 -14.81 13.57
C ARG A 206 -1.10 -13.54 13.49
N GLN A 207 -0.81 -13.10 12.27
CA GLN A 207 -0.06 -11.88 11.98
C GLN A 207 -0.67 -11.18 10.77
N THR A 208 -0.52 -9.85 10.72
CA THR A 208 -0.81 -9.05 9.53
C THR A 208 0.51 -8.51 8.98
N ILE A 209 0.75 -8.78 7.70
CA ILE A 209 1.91 -8.27 6.96
C ILE A 209 1.43 -7.22 5.98
N LEU A 210 1.97 -6.01 6.07
CA LEU A 210 1.79 -4.97 5.08
C LEU A 210 2.86 -5.10 4.00
N ALA A 211 2.41 -5.29 2.76
CA ALA A 211 3.24 -5.21 1.57
C ALA A 211 3.02 -3.86 0.88
N ARG A 212 4.11 -3.16 0.55
CA ARG A 212 4.11 -1.84 -0.07
C ARG A 212 4.95 -1.84 -1.34
N TRP A 213 4.35 -1.44 -2.45
CA TRP A 213 5.04 -1.27 -3.74
C TRP A 213 5.22 0.23 -4.02
N ASN A 214 6.46 0.72 -3.96
CA ASN A 214 6.76 2.13 -4.22
C ASN A 214 7.04 2.36 -5.72
N VAL A 215 6.19 3.17 -6.35
CA VAL A 215 6.35 3.53 -7.77
C VAL A 215 7.47 4.55 -7.93
N PHE A 216 8.37 4.38 -8.89
CA PHE A 216 9.63 5.14 -8.96
C PHE A 216 9.45 6.62 -9.24
N ASP A 217 8.67 6.96 -10.26
CA ASP A 217 8.51 8.29 -10.84
C ASP A 217 7.20 8.97 -10.42
N THR A 218 6.57 8.49 -9.34
CA THR A 218 5.44 9.15 -8.69
C THR A 218 5.69 9.31 -7.18
N VAL A 219 4.82 10.08 -6.51
CA VAL A 219 4.80 10.22 -5.04
C VAL A 219 4.01 9.10 -4.35
N ASN A 220 3.44 8.16 -5.11
CA ASN A 220 2.50 7.17 -4.63
C ASN A 220 3.13 5.77 -4.48
N ALA A 221 2.44 4.92 -3.73
CA ALA A 221 2.69 3.50 -3.56
C ALA A 221 1.36 2.73 -3.55
N PHE A 222 1.46 1.42 -3.79
CA PHE A 222 0.35 0.47 -3.66
C PHE A 222 0.48 -0.31 -2.37
N TYR A 223 -0.64 -0.52 -1.69
CA TYR A 223 -0.70 -1.08 -0.34
C TYR A 223 -1.52 -2.37 -0.32
N ALA A 224 -1.02 -3.40 0.35
CA ALA A 224 -1.70 -4.68 0.52
C ALA A 224 -1.41 -5.26 1.90
N CYS A 225 -2.43 -5.30 2.77
CA CYS A 225 -2.35 -6.10 3.99
C CYS A 225 -2.67 -7.57 3.68
N VAL A 226 -1.87 -8.47 4.23
CA VAL A 226 -1.95 -9.91 4.06
C VAL A 226 -2.03 -10.53 5.45
N ASP A 227 -3.17 -11.11 5.78
CA ASP A 227 -3.41 -11.75 7.07
C ASP A 227 -3.05 -13.23 6.98
N VAL A 228 -2.14 -13.66 7.86
CA VAL A 228 -1.60 -15.01 7.88
C VAL A 228 -1.74 -15.65 9.25
N ASP A 229 -1.70 -16.98 9.28
CA ASP A 229 -1.45 -17.79 10.47
C ASP A 229 -0.14 -18.56 10.25
N ILE A 230 0.94 -18.10 10.87
CA ILE A 230 2.29 -18.63 10.66
C ILE A 230 2.48 -19.86 11.55
N VAL A 231 2.46 -21.03 10.92
CA VAL A 231 2.61 -22.32 11.61
C VAL A 231 4.00 -22.88 11.32
N ARG A 232 4.83 -22.95 12.36
CA ARG A 232 6.15 -23.58 12.28
C ARG A 232 6.06 -24.99 12.81
N PRO A 233 6.68 -25.98 12.14
CA PRO A 233 6.88 -27.28 12.75
C PRO A 233 7.74 -27.05 13.99
N SER A 234 7.15 -27.38 15.13
CA SER A 234 7.88 -27.46 16.38
C SER A 234 9.08 -28.40 16.19
N THR A 235 10.25 -28.00 16.67
CA THR A 235 11.41 -28.91 16.71
C THR A 235 10.95 -30.21 17.35
N ARG A 236 11.35 -31.37 16.78
CA ARG A 236 11.03 -32.79 17.10
C ARG A 236 10.23 -33.14 18.38
N ALA A 237 10.42 -32.43 19.48
CA ALA A 237 9.58 -32.46 20.69
C ALA A 237 8.11 -32.08 20.47
N GLY A 238 7.76 -31.19 19.53
CA GLY A 238 6.34 -30.84 19.31
C GLY A 238 5.71 -31.51 18.08
N CYS A 239 6.48 -32.26 17.28
CA CYS A 239 5.90 -33.01 16.17
C CYS A 239 4.95 -34.11 16.70
N GLU A 240 5.18 -34.58 17.93
CA GLU A 240 4.28 -35.47 18.67
C GLU A 240 2.99 -34.74 19.10
N ASP A 241 3.10 -33.49 19.57
CA ASP A 241 1.96 -32.66 19.97
C ASP A 241 1.12 -32.20 18.77
N ASP A 242 1.77 -31.86 17.64
CA ASP A 242 1.11 -31.41 16.42
C ASP A 242 0.37 -32.57 15.71
N LEU A 243 0.89 -33.80 15.77
CA LEU A 243 0.20 -35.01 15.28
C LEU A 243 -1.02 -35.35 16.15
N ALA A 244 -0.89 -35.20 17.47
CA ALA A 244 -2.00 -35.38 18.40
C ALA A 244 -3.10 -34.31 18.19
N ALA A 245 -2.71 -33.05 17.97
CA ALA A 245 -3.63 -31.95 17.66
C ALA A 245 -4.31 -32.11 16.29
N ALA A 246 -3.62 -32.72 15.32
CA ALA A 246 -4.18 -33.06 14.01
C ALA A 246 -5.05 -34.34 14.01
N GLY A 247 -5.26 -34.97 15.17
CA GLY A 247 -6.12 -36.15 15.31
C GLY A 247 -5.52 -37.45 14.79
N PHE A 248 -4.22 -37.47 14.49
CA PHE A 248 -3.50 -38.68 14.09
C PHE A 248 -2.91 -39.36 15.33
N GLY A 249 -3.62 -40.35 15.86
CA GLY A 249 -3.15 -41.18 16.98
C GLY A 249 -1.95 -42.05 16.59
N LEU A 250 -1.00 -42.21 17.52
CA LEU A 250 0.30 -42.88 17.35
C LEU A 250 0.24 -44.42 17.15
N GLU A 251 -0.88 -44.99 16.71
CA GLU A 251 -0.95 -46.45 16.51
C GLU A 251 -0.53 -46.91 15.10
N GLU A 252 -0.38 -46.00 14.12
CA GLU A 252 -0.09 -46.39 12.72
C GLU A 252 1.20 -45.79 12.12
N ALA A 253 1.81 -44.77 12.74
CA ALA A 253 2.98 -44.10 12.18
C ALA A 253 4.34 -44.82 12.42
N GLN A 254 4.40 -45.79 13.35
CA GLN A 254 5.66 -46.45 13.72
C GLN A 254 5.94 -47.74 12.92
N ALA A 255 4.97 -48.30 12.19
CA ALA A 255 5.13 -49.57 11.48
C ALA A 255 5.59 -49.41 10.00
N ASP A 256 5.22 -48.31 9.34
CA ASP A 256 5.44 -48.18 7.89
C ASP A 256 6.83 -47.67 7.48
N ARG A 257 7.57 -47.05 8.39
CA ARG A 257 8.99 -46.72 8.13
C ARG A 257 9.94 -47.91 8.25
N TYR A 258 9.53 -48.99 8.93
CA TYR A 258 10.36 -50.20 9.05
C TYR A 258 10.17 -51.18 7.87
N ARG A 259 9.07 -51.06 7.11
CA ARG A 259 8.80 -51.89 5.92
C ARG A 259 9.32 -51.32 4.60
N ALA A 260 9.58 -50.02 4.51
CA ALA A 260 9.94 -49.37 3.24
C ALA A 260 11.42 -49.44 2.86
N ASN A 261 12.33 -49.71 3.80
CA ASN A 261 13.78 -49.68 3.56
C ASN A 261 14.44 -51.04 3.80
N GLY A 262 13.98 -52.09 3.10
CA GLY A 262 14.52 -53.45 3.16
C GLY A 262 16.06 -53.53 3.03
N LEU A 263 16.75 -53.36 4.15
CA LEU A 263 18.17 -53.53 4.34
C LEU A 263 18.35 -54.37 5.59
N GLY A 264 18.44 -55.68 5.38
CA GLY A 264 18.94 -56.59 6.39
C GLY A 264 20.40 -56.30 6.67
N SER A 265 20.78 -56.29 7.94
CA SER A 265 21.78 -57.22 8.52
C SER A 265 22.29 -56.68 9.85
N ASN A 266 22.18 -57.56 10.85
CA ASN A 266 22.99 -57.67 12.07
C ASN A 266 23.12 -56.46 13.00
N GLY A 267 22.54 -56.61 14.20
CA GLY A 267 22.90 -55.80 15.36
C GLY A 267 21.85 -55.88 16.46
N ASP A 268 22.01 -56.84 17.35
CA ASP A 268 21.18 -57.11 18.53
C ASP A 268 20.81 -55.86 19.35
N ILE A 269 19.52 -55.69 19.68
CA ILE A 269 19.09 -55.08 20.96
C ILE A 269 17.88 -55.89 21.49
N PRO A 270 17.92 -56.34 22.76
CA PRO A 270 17.05 -57.39 23.26
C PRO A 270 15.65 -56.89 23.61
N VAL A 271 14.67 -57.76 23.33
CA VAL A 271 13.31 -57.70 23.82
C VAL A 271 13.34 -57.79 25.35
N GLN A 272 12.99 -56.70 26.05
CA GLN A 272 12.59 -56.79 27.45
C GLN A 272 11.09 -56.49 27.60
N LYS A 273 10.38 -57.61 27.71
CA LYS A 273 9.02 -57.81 28.18
C LYS A 273 8.79 -57.12 29.53
N VAL A 274 7.80 -56.24 29.63
CA VAL A 274 7.04 -56.07 30.89
C VAL A 274 5.55 -55.94 30.55
N LEU A 275 4.81 -56.96 31.01
CA LEU A 275 3.37 -57.00 31.17
C LEU A 275 3.01 -56.25 32.46
N ALA A 276 2.05 -55.33 32.40
CA ALA A 276 0.92 -55.13 33.33
C ALA A 276 0.13 -53.90 32.86
#